data_AF-A0A1S2T5B6-F1
#
_entry.id   AF-A0A1S2T5B6-F1
#
_cell.length_a   1.000
_cell.length_b   1.000
_cell.length_c   1.000
_cell.angle_alpha   90.00
_cell.angle_beta   90.00
_cell.angle_gamma   90.00
#
_symmetry.space_group_name_H-M   'P 1'
#
loop_
_entity.id
_entity.type
_entity.pdbx_description
1 polymer ?
#
loop_
_entity_poly.entity_id
_entity_poly.type
_entity_poly.pdbx_seq_one_letter_code
_entity_poly.pdbx_strand_id
1 'polypeptide(L)'
;MSKYIFPMLALFFTHLSMAQNQINEKQSHEQIATFAGGCFWCVEEAFEQMNGVREVISGYSGGSEANPSYEQVSAGQTGHTESVQVYYDPNIVSYAALTQKFWRIIDPTDNKGQFVDRGQQYRPEIFYHTEQQRQIAQQTKQYLAEKGPFKEPIVVPITRFKSFYPAEDYHQNYYDKNPIRYKVYTFNSGRYDFIEKYWGDTSGIDYQQYTNQNPNGVNQSDAAQARWRGYTKPSDEVLQQKLTDIQYEVTQEDGTEEPFNNAYWDNKRPGIYVDILSGEPLFSSTDKYKSGTGWPSFTQPITSDAVVEKEDNSWFYTRTEIRSRYGNNHIGHVFSDGPEPTGLRYCMNSAALEFIPLDEMQERGYGEYINYVSADQ
;
A
#
# COMPACT_ATOMS: atom_id res chain seq x y z
N MET A 1 -12.43 -33.97 85.02
CA MET A 1 -11.49 -33.55 83.95
C MET A 1 -12.27 -33.73 82.65
N SER A 2 -12.70 -32.75 81.85
CA SER A 2 -12.14 -31.52 81.27
C SER A 2 -13.35 -30.75 80.65
N LYS A 3 -13.66 -29.46 80.89
CA LYS A 3 -13.19 -28.23 80.18
C LYS A 3 -13.06 -28.44 78.64
N TYR A 4 -13.69 -27.73 77.69
CA TYR A 4 -14.38 -26.43 77.60
C TYR A 4 -15.04 -26.25 76.19
N ILE A 5 -16.06 -25.38 76.11
CA ILE A 5 -16.35 -24.33 75.08
C ILE A 5 -16.71 -24.69 73.61
N PHE A 6 -17.90 -24.23 73.20
CA PHE A 6 -18.41 -24.05 71.82
C PHE A 6 -17.86 -22.74 71.20
N PRO A 7 -17.70 -22.66 69.87
CA PRO A 7 -18.34 -21.51 69.20
C PRO A 7 -18.93 -21.77 67.80
N MET A 8 -20.14 -21.24 67.63
CA MET A 8 -20.69 -20.46 66.51
C MET A 8 -19.93 -20.46 65.17
N LEU A 9 -20.52 -21.08 64.13
CA LEU A 9 -20.08 -20.97 62.74
C LEU A 9 -20.89 -19.86 62.04
N ALA A 10 -20.25 -18.76 61.67
CA ALA A 10 -20.83 -17.71 60.85
C ALA A 10 -20.61 -18.04 59.35
N LEU A 11 -21.71 -18.11 58.59
CA LEU A 11 -21.69 -18.22 57.14
C LEU A 11 -21.23 -16.91 56.51
N PHE A 12 -20.01 -16.88 55.98
CA PHE A 12 -19.55 -15.85 55.06
C PHE A 12 -19.96 -16.22 53.63
N PHE A 13 -20.91 -15.47 53.06
CA PHE A 13 -21.13 -15.44 51.62
C PHE A 13 -19.93 -14.73 50.98
N THR A 14 -19.04 -15.49 50.34
CA THR A 14 -18.00 -14.93 49.47
C THR A 14 -18.59 -14.65 48.10
N HIS A 15 -18.90 -13.40 47.82
CA HIS A 15 -18.99 -12.89 46.44
C HIS A 15 -17.57 -12.84 45.86
N LEU A 16 -17.15 -13.94 45.22
CA LEU A 16 -15.93 -13.95 44.42
C LEU A 16 -16.25 -13.42 43.02
N SER A 17 -16.00 -12.12 42.86
CA SER A 17 -15.60 -11.39 41.66
C SER A 17 -15.62 -12.15 40.32
N MET A 18 -16.65 -11.90 39.49
CA MET A 18 -16.60 -12.06 38.04
C MET A 18 -15.97 -10.83 37.35
N ALA A 19 -15.03 -10.13 38.00
CA ALA A 19 -14.39 -8.93 37.46
C ALA A 19 -12.92 -9.16 37.08
N GLN A 20 -12.36 -10.36 37.28
CA GLN A 20 -10.96 -10.66 36.95
C GLN A 20 -10.74 -11.27 35.56
N ASN A 21 -11.81 -11.62 34.83
CA ASN A 21 -11.71 -12.19 33.49
C ASN A 21 -12.02 -11.21 32.33
N GLN A 22 -12.18 -9.91 32.60
CA GLN A 22 -12.41 -8.90 31.55
C GLN A 22 -11.19 -8.01 31.21
N ILE A 23 -10.05 -8.21 31.88
CA ILE A 23 -8.86 -7.36 31.66
C ILE A 23 -7.89 -7.96 30.63
N ASN A 24 -8.07 -9.23 30.22
CA ASN A 24 -7.04 -9.96 29.45
C ASN A 24 -7.37 -10.31 27.99
N GLU A 25 -8.40 -9.71 27.37
CA GLU A 25 -8.70 -9.91 25.95
C GLU A 25 -8.50 -8.67 25.05
N LYS A 26 -8.11 -7.51 25.61
CA LYS A 26 -8.00 -6.24 24.87
C LYS A 26 -6.58 -5.75 24.57
N GLN A 27 -5.56 -6.61 24.69
CA GLN A 27 -4.15 -6.24 24.55
C GLN A 27 -3.39 -7.13 23.54
N SER A 28 -3.93 -7.35 22.33
CA SER A 28 -3.30 -8.23 21.32
C SER A 28 -3.11 -7.63 19.91
N HIS A 29 -3.39 -6.34 19.69
CA HIS A 29 -3.31 -5.75 18.34
C HIS A 29 -2.16 -4.76 18.14
N GLU A 30 -1.24 -4.61 19.09
CA GLU A 30 -0.13 -3.66 18.95
C GLU A 30 0.91 -4.13 17.92
N GLN A 31 1.40 -3.19 17.10
CA GLN A 31 2.47 -3.42 16.14
C GLN A 31 3.66 -2.51 16.42
N ILE A 32 4.83 -2.91 15.90
CA ILE A 32 6.10 -2.23 16.15
C ILE A 32 6.69 -1.74 14.82
N ALA A 33 7.16 -0.49 14.80
CA ALA A 33 7.97 0.07 13.73
C ALA A 33 9.31 0.57 14.28
N THR A 34 10.37 0.56 13.46
CA THR A 34 11.68 1.06 13.89
C THR A 34 12.27 1.99 12.84
N PHE A 35 12.59 3.21 13.28
CA PHE A 35 13.05 4.30 12.42
C PHE A 35 14.31 4.94 13.02
N ALA A 36 15.28 5.29 12.18
CA ALA A 36 16.41 6.14 12.52
C ALA A 36 16.35 7.41 11.67
N GLY A 37 16.50 8.58 12.27
CA GLY A 37 16.23 9.86 11.63
C GLY A 37 17.06 11.03 12.19
N GLY A 38 18.31 10.75 12.55
CA GLY A 38 19.17 11.66 13.30
C GLY A 38 19.03 11.48 14.80
N CYS A 39 19.21 12.56 15.56
CA CYS A 39 18.97 12.56 16.99
C CYS A 39 17.60 11.96 17.35
N PHE A 40 17.60 10.88 18.15
CA PHE A 40 16.36 10.17 18.47
C PHE A 40 15.37 11.01 19.26
N TRP A 41 15.79 12.10 19.93
CA TRP A 41 14.89 12.95 20.73
C TRP A 41 13.86 13.64 19.83
N CYS A 42 14.31 14.06 18.64
CA CYS A 42 13.44 14.67 17.64
C CYS A 42 12.50 13.66 16.99
N VAL A 43 12.97 12.42 16.83
CA VAL A 43 12.18 11.35 16.20
C VAL A 43 11.12 10.84 17.21
N GLU A 44 11.50 10.71 18.49
CA GLU A 44 10.63 10.40 19.61
C GLU A 44 9.47 11.40 19.70
N GLU A 45 9.77 12.70 19.87
CA GLU A 45 8.76 13.76 19.94
C GLU A 45 7.80 13.72 18.73
N ALA A 46 8.35 13.53 17.53
CA ALA A 46 7.55 13.55 16.32
C ALA A 46 6.52 12.41 16.26
N PHE A 47 6.86 11.20 16.73
CA PHE A 47 5.97 10.05 16.71
C PHE A 47 5.00 10.03 17.89
N GLU A 48 5.41 10.45 19.08
CA GLU A 48 4.51 10.51 20.25
C GLU A 48 3.32 11.46 20.05
N GLN A 49 3.47 12.46 19.18
CA GLN A 49 2.38 13.37 18.80
C GLN A 49 1.34 12.73 17.86
N MET A 50 1.58 11.54 17.31
CA MET A 50 0.63 10.90 16.39
C MET A 50 -0.45 10.13 17.15
N ASN A 51 -1.72 10.44 16.86
CA ASN A 51 -2.84 9.67 17.37
C ASN A 51 -2.71 8.18 16.97
N GLY A 52 -2.85 7.26 17.93
CA GLY A 52 -2.68 5.83 17.72
C GLY A 52 -1.27 5.30 18.01
N VAL A 53 -0.27 6.17 18.17
CA VAL A 53 1.01 5.80 18.78
C VAL A 53 0.83 5.72 20.29
N ARG A 54 1.27 4.61 20.89
CA ARG A 54 1.11 4.32 22.32
C ARG A 54 2.38 4.62 23.11
N GLU A 55 3.53 4.26 22.54
CA GLU A 55 4.83 4.44 23.17
C GLU A 55 5.90 4.58 22.09
N VAL A 56 6.89 5.43 22.36
CA VAL A 56 8.09 5.54 21.56
C VAL A 56 9.30 5.40 22.47
N ILE A 57 10.19 4.45 22.17
CA ILE A 57 11.40 4.20 22.96
C ILE A 57 12.60 4.62 22.14
N SER A 58 13.42 5.52 22.69
CA SER A 58 14.71 5.92 22.11
C SER A 58 15.76 4.84 22.33
N GLY A 59 16.60 4.55 21.33
CA GLY A 59 17.60 3.49 21.41
C GLY A 59 18.48 3.34 20.19
N TYR A 60 19.09 2.17 20.04
CA TYR A 60 20.15 1.91 19.06
C TYR A 60 19.85 0.68 18.20
N SER A 61 19.97 0.82 16.88
CA SER A 61 19.74 -0.26 15.90
C SER A 61 20.75 -0.26 14.76
N GLY A 62 20.83 -1.38 14.05
CA GLY A 62 21.56 -1.50 12.78
C GLY A 62 23.05 -1.83 12.88
N GLY A 63 23.63 -1.75 14.08
CA GLY A 63 25.01 -2.17 14.37
C GLY A 63 25.13 -3.62 14.81
N SER A 64 26.37 -4.04 15.08
CA SER A 64 26.68 -5.40 15.53
C SER A 64 27.04 -5.51 17.01
N GLU A 65 27.36 -4.40 17.67
CA GLU A 65 27.70 -4.39 19.09
C GLU A 65 26.48 -4.81 19.94
N ALA A 66 26.68 -5.68 20.92
CA ALA A 66 25.60 -6.09 21.82
C ALA A 66 25.54 -5.18 23.05
N ASN A 67 24.35 -4.70 23.40
CA ASN A 67 24.10 -3.82 24.55
C ASN A 67 25.06 -2.60 24.60
N PRO A 68 25.14 -1.79 23.52
CA PRO A 68 26.03 -0.64 23.51
C PRO A 68 25.55 0.46 24.48
N SER A 69 26.47 1.20 25.09
CA SER A 69 26.16 2.45 25.79
C SER A 69 26.10 3.64 24.83
N TYR A 70 25.48 4.74 25.27
CA TYR A 70 25.45 5.98 24.50
C TYR A 70 26.86 6.45 24.09
N GLU A 71 27.87 6.35 24.96
CA GLU A 71 29.24 6.75 24.64
C GLU A 71 29.83 5.90 23.51
N GLN A 72 29.52 4.61 23.47
CA GLN A 72 30.01 3.71 22.41
C GLN A 72 29.34 4.04 21.07
N VAL A 73 28.02 4.30 21.08
CA VAL A 73 27.27 4.65 19.87
C VAL A 73 27.66 6.03 19.35
N SER A 74 27.71 7.03 20.23
CA SER A 74 28.09 8.41 19.87
C SER A 74 29.53 8.53 19.38
N ALA A 75 30.43 7.62 19.79
CA ALA A 75 31.77 7.50 19.24
C ALA A 75 31.82 6.93 17.80
N GLY A 76 30.71 6.38 17.30
CA GLY A 76 30.54 5.93 15.92
C GLY A 76 31.16 4.57 15.56
N GLN A 77 31.62 3.79 16.55
CA GLN A 77 32.38 2.54 16.32
C GLN A 77 31.51 1.28 16.32
N THR A 78 30.28 1.35 16.83
CA THR A 78 29.41 0.17 17.03
C THR A 78 28.63 -0.26 15.78
N GLY A 79 28.60 0.61 14.77
CA GLY A 79 27.74 0.49 13.58
C GLY A 79 26.26 0.81 13.85
N HIS A 80 25.87 1.02 15.11
CA HIS A 80 24.50 1.42 15.44
C HIS A 80 24.23 2.85 15.02
N THR A 81 22.96 3.12 14.77
CA THR A 81 22.40 4.47 14.66
C THR A 81 21.38 4.69 15.76
N GLU A 82 21.30 5.93 16.22
CA GLU A 82 20.16 6.39 17.03
C GLU A 82 18.87 6.13 16.26
N SER A 83 17.95 5.48 16.94
CA SER A 83 16.72 4.95 16.39
C SER A 83 15.63 4.99 17.46
N VAL A 84 14.38 4.86 17.02
CA VAL A 84 13.23 4.69 17.91
C VAL A 84 12.50 3.41 17.61
N GLN A 85 11.96 2.75 18.64
CA GLN A 85 10.90 1.77 18.51
C GLN A 85 9.56 2.43 18.77
N VAL A 86 8.68 2.40 17.77
CA VAL A 86 7.33 2.97 17.83
C VAL A 86 6.34 1.83 18.00
N TYR A 87 5.64 1.82 19.14
CA TYR A 87 4.54 0.92 19.43
C TYR A 87 3.22 1.62 19.09
N TYR A 88 2.42 1.02 18.21
CA TYR A 88 1.22 1.66 17.69
C TYR A 88 0.04 0.70 17.55
N ASP A 89 -1.17 1.27 17.61
CA ASP A 89 -2.41 0.55 17.33
C ASP A 89 -2.73 0.66 15.83
N PRO A 90 -2.59 -0.44 15.05
CA PRO A 90 -2.82 -0.46 13.61
C PRO A 90 -4.28 -0.18 13.22
N ASN A 91 -5.22 -0.18 14.18
CA ASN A 91 -6.60 0.19 13.93
C ASN A 91 -6.82 1.72 13.98
N ILE A 92 -5.85 2.48 14.52
CA ILE A 92 -5.93 3.94 14.67
C ILE A 92 -4.93 4.63 13.73
N VAL A 93 -3.71 4.09 13.64
CA VAL A 93 -2.64 4.62 12.77
C VAL A 93 -1.97 3.51 12.01
N SER A 94 -1.76 3.72 10.71
CA SER A 94 -1.15 2.72 9.84
C SER A 94 0.38 2.83 9.82
N TYR A 95 1.07 1.77 9.39
CA TYR A 95 2.51 1.85 9.15
C TYR A 95 2.86 2.84 8.02
N ALA A 96 1.98 2.96 7.03
CA ALA A 96 2.11 3.98 5.98
C ALA A 96 2.08 5.39 6.56
N ALA A 97 1.16 5.68 7.48
CA ALA A 97 1.07 6.96 8.15
C ALA A 97 2.35 7.31 8.92
N LEU A 98 2.89 6.34 9.68
CA LEU A 98 4.18 6.50 10.37
C LEU A 98 5.32 6.78 9.38
N THR A 99 5.35 6.06 8.26
CA THR A 99 6.36 6.25 7.22
C THR A 99 6.24 7.61 6.54
N GLN A 100 5.02 8.11 6.31
CA GLN A 100 4.77 9.45 5.78
C GLN A 100 5.19 10.55 6.75
N LYS A 101 5.00 10.36 8.06
CA LYS A 101 5.53 11.26 9.09
C LYS A 101 7.06 11.24 9.07
N PHE A 102 7.66 10.06 9.00
CA PHE A 102 9.12 9.89 8.96
C PHE A 102 9.76 10.69 7.83
N TRP A 103 9.25 10.57 6.59
CA TRP A 103 9.77 11.32 5.44
C TRP A 103 9.71 12.84 5.59
N ARG A 104 8.82 13.36 6.44
CA ARG A 104 8.64 14.80 6.67
C ARG A 104 9.51 15.36 7.76
N ILE A 105 10.12 14.52 8.60
CA ILE A 105 10.92 14.96 9.75
C ILE A 105 12.42 14.76 9.55
N ILE A 106 12.84 14.14 8.44
CA ILE A 106 14.23 13.89 8.07
C ILE A 106 14.60 14.56 6.74
N ASP A 107 15.89 14.71 6.47
CA ASP A 107 16.43 14.90 5.13
C ASP A 107 16.66 13.53 4.47
N PRO A 108 15.80 13.12 3.50
CA PRO A 108 15.87 11.81 2.89
C PRO A 108 16.94 11.72 1.77
N THR A 109 17.64 12.82 1.48
CA THR A 109 18.68 12.93 0.45
C THR A 109 20.09 12.82 1.03
N ASP A 110 20.24 12.77 2.35
CA ASP A 110 21.52 12.68 3.05
C ASP A 110 21.60 11.44 3.96
N ASN A 111 22.57 10.56 3.68
CA ASN A 111 22.81 9.35 4.48
C ASN A 111 24.02 9.45 5.43
N LYS A 112 24.62 10.63 5.60
CA LYS A 112 25.85 10.83 6.38
C LYS A 112 25.59 11.49 7.75
N GLY A 113 24.35 11.46 8.20
CA GLY A 113 23.84 12.21 9.35
C GLY A 113 22.60 12.99 8.99
N GLN A 114 22.03 13.72 9.95
CA GLN A 114 20.83 14.52 9.78
C GLN A 114 21.05 15.90 10.39
N PHE A 115 20.92 16.93 9.54
CA PHE A 115 21.12 18.32 9.93
C PHE A 115 22.48 18.54 10.61
N VAL A 116 22.52 19.17 11.79
CA VAL A 116 23.75 19.37 12.58
C VAL A 116 24.34 18.06 13.13
N ASP A 117 23.54 16.99 13.27
CA ASP A 117 23.99 15.71 13.83
C ASP A 117 24.67 14.88 12.72
N ARG A 118 26.00 14.84 12.73
CA ARG A 118 26.80 14.19 11.67
C ARG A 118 27.45 12.91 12.16
N GLY A 119 27.49 11.90 11.29
CA GLY A 119 28.10 10.60 11.58
C GLY A 119 27.16 9.43 11.27
N GLN A 120 27.71 8.22 11.25
CA GLN A 120 26.95 6.99 10.97
C GLN A 120 25.93 6.66 12.07
N GLN A 121 26.14 7.18 13.27
CA GLN A 121 25.23 7.08 14.40
C GLN A 121 23.99 7.96 14.29
N TYR A 122 23.94 8.85 13.29
CA TYR A 122 22.81 9.74 12.99
C TYR A 122 22.26 9.51 11.58
N ARG A 123 22.63 8.42 10.92
CA ARG A 123 22.15 8.14 9.55
C ARG A 123 20.64 7.86 9.59
N PRO A 124 19.88 8.32 8.59
CA PRO A 124 18.50 7.89 8.46
C PRO A 124 18.43 6.43 7.98
N GLU A 125 17.50 5.65 8.52
CA GLU A 125 17.28 4.26 8.11
C GLU A 125 15.89 3.78 8.54
N ILE A 126 15.23 2.97 7.70
CA ILE A 126 13.98 2.27 8.06
C ILE A 126 14.32 0.80 8.29
N PHE A 127 14.03 0.30 9.49
CA PHE A 127 14.23 -1.11 9.84
C PHE A 127 12.90 -1.85 9.82
N TYR A 128 12.65 -2.66 8.78
CA TYR A 128 11.39 -3.37 8.62
C TYR A 128 11.34 -4.66 9.46
N HIS A 129 10.22 -4.88 10.14
CA HIS A 129 9.92 -6.08 10.92
C HIS A 129 9.20 -7.15 10.09
N THR A 130 8.42 -6.73 9.09
CA THR A 130 7.64 -7.61 8.22
C THR A 130 7.83 -7.26 6.75
N GLU A 131 7.44 -8.19 5.88
CA GLU A 131 7.48 -7.96 4.43
C GLU A 131 6.51 -6.86 4.00
N GLN A 132 5.34 -6.76 4.65
CA GLN A 132 4.40 -5.66 4.40
C GLN A 132 5.01 -4.30 4.71
N GLN A 133 5.75 -4.18 5.84
CA GLN A 133 6.47 -2.95 6.16
C GLN A 133 7.54 -2.63 5.10
N ARG A 134 8.28 -3.64 4.64
CA ARG A 134 9.28 -3.47 3.57
C ARG A 134 8.63 -2.90 2.31
N GLN A 135 7.52 -3.48 1.87
CA GLN A 135 6.79 -3.06 0.67
C GLN A 135 6.26 -1.63 0.80
N ILE A 136 5.63 -1.29 1.93
CA ILE A 136 5.11 0.06 2.19
C ILE A 136 6.24 1.09 2.22
N ALA A 137 7.35 0.80 2.90
CA ALA A 137 8.51 1.68 2.95
C ALA A 137 9.11 1.90 1.55
N GLN A 138 9.19 0.84 0.73
CA GLN A 138 9.67 0.94 -0.65
C GLN A 138 8.73 1.76 -1.54
N GLN A 139 7.42 1.53 -1.45
CA GLN A 139 6.40 2.25 -2.22
C GLN A 139 6.39 3.75 -1.89
N THR A 140 6.44 4.10 -0.60
CA THR A 140 6.47 5.51 -0.18
C THR A 140 7.79 6.18 -0.53
N LYS A 141 8.92 5.47 -0.42
CA LYS A 141 10.23 5.95 -0.89
C LYS A 141 10.24 6.25 -2.38
N GLN A 142 9.70 5.34 -3.19
CA GLN A 142 9.61 5.52 -4.64
C GLN A 142 8.71 6.72 -4.99
N TYR A 143 7.53 6.81 -4.36
CA TYR A 143 6.63 7.95 -4.56
C TYR A 143 7.29 9.27 -4.18
N LEU A 144 8.03 9.30 -3.07
CA LEU A 144 8.79 10.48 -2.66
C LEU A 144 9.88 10.85 -3.67
N ALA A 145 10.55 9.87 -4.28
CA ALA A 145 11.55 10.11 -5.31
C ALA A 145 10.94 10.67 -6.62
N GLU A 146 9.72 10.26 -6.95
CA GLU A 146 9.05 10.66 -8.20
C GLU A 146 8.23 11.95 -8.07
N LYS A 147 7.61 12.17 -6.91
CA LYS A 147 6.61 13.22 -6.68
C LYS A 147 6.97 14.16 -5.53
N GLY A 148 8.01 13.85 -4.77
CA GLY A 148 8.48 14.68 -3.67
C GLY A 148 9.18 15.96 -4.15
N PRO A 149 9.48 16.88 -3.23
CA PRO A 149 10.05 18.18 -3.56
C PRO A 149 11.58 18.14 -3.78
N PHE A 150 12.19 16.94 -3.79
CA PHE A 150 13.63 16.74 -3.83
C PHE A 150 14.14 16.58 -5.26
N LYS A 151 15.27 17.21 -5.59
CA LYS A 151 15.97 17.01 -6.87
C LYS A 151 16.99 15.89 -6.76
N GLU A 152 17.56 15.74 -5.57
CA GLU A 152 18.54 14.75 -5.21
C GLU A 152 17.86 13.38 -4.97
N PRO A 153 18.57 12.27 -5.21
CA PRO A 153 18.02 10.93 -4.97
C PRO A 153 17.64 10.69 -3.51
N ILE A 154 16.59 9.91 -3.30
CA ILE A 154 16.20 9.44 -1.96
C ILE A 154 17.09 8.27 -1.54
N VAL A 155 18.01 8.50 -0.61
CA VAL A 155 19.11 7.57 -0.27
C VAL A 155 18.89 6.77 1.02
N VAL A 156 17.76 6.98 1.71
CA VAL A 156 17.48 6.29 2.99
C VAL A 156 17.41 4.77 2.81
N PRO A 157 18.25 3.98 3.51
CA PRO A 157 18.20 2.52 3.44
C PRO A 157 16.91 1.96 4.07
N ILE A 158 16.43 0.85 3.51
CA ILE A 158 15.33 0.05 4.05
C ILE A 158 15.90 -1.34 4.28
N THR A 159 16.20 -1.68 5.52
CA THR A 159 16.91 -2.92 5.88
C THR A 159 16.10 -3.74 6.88
N ARG A 160 16.40 -5.05 6.95
CA ARG A 160 15.68 -5.94 7.86
C ARG A 160 16.06 -5.59 9.30
N PHE A 161 15.06 -5.42 10.15
CA PHE A 161 15.28 -5.29 11.59
C PHE A 161 16.02 -6.52 12.15
N LYS A 162 16.99 -6.28 13.03
CA LYS A 162 17.79 -7.34 13.68
C LYS A 162 17.68 -7.29 15.19
N SER A 163 17.99 -6.13 15.77
CA SER A 163 18.05 -5.90 17.21
C SER A 163 17.82 -4.43 17.51
N PHE A 164 17.30 -4.16 18.69
CA PHE A 164 17.16 -2.83 19.27
C PHE A 164 17.64 -2.86 20.71
N TYR A 165 18.39 -1.85 21.11
CA TYR A 165 18.87 -1.66 22.48
C TYR A 165 18.31 -0.33 22.98
N PRO A 166 17.42 -0.32 23.99
CA PRO A 166 16.94 0.92 24.59
C PRO A 166 18.12 1.77 25.08
N ALA A 167 18.07 3.07 24.81
CA ALA A 167 18.99 4.04 25.39
C ALA A 167 18.70 4.22 26.89
N GLU A 168 19.66 4.78 27.61
CA GLU A 168 19.56 5.04 29.04
C GLU A 168 18.35 5.94 29.38
N ASP A 169 17.78 5.80 30.58
CA ASP A 169 16.52 6.47 31.00
C ASP A 169 16.53 8.00 30.85
N TYR A 170 17.71 8.62 30.90
CA TYR A 170 17.84 10.07 30.75
C TYR A 170 17.63 10.53 29.29
N HIS A 171 17.74 9.63 28.30
CA HIS A 171 17.44 9.91 26.91
C HIS A 171 15.95 9.78 26.57
N GLN A 172 15.21 8.96 27.32
CA GLN A 172 13.78 8.75 27.09
C GLN A 172 12.98 10.01 27.45
N ASN A 173 12.05 10.42 26.58
CA ASN A 173 11.23 11.62 26.76
C ASN A 173 12.07 12.89 27.03
N TYR A 174 13.24 13.01 26.40
CA TYR A 174 14.16 14.10 26.72
C TYR A 174 13.58 15.47 26.37
N TYR A 175 12.79 15.56 25.29
CA TYR A 175 12.14 16.79 24.86
C TYR A 175 11.16 17.35 25.92
N ASP A 176 10.47 16.45 26.63
CA ASP A 176 9.54 16.78 27.71
C ASP A 176 10.27 17.06 29.04
N LYS A 177 11.26 16.23 29.38
CA LYS A 177 12.05 16.37 30.63
C LYS A 177 12.98 17.58 30.62
N ASN A 178 13.49 18.00 29.45
CA ASN A 178 14.48 19.07 29.29
C ASN A 178 14.08 20.11 28.23
N PRO A 179 12.89 20.74 28.34
CA PRO A 179 12.26 21.45 27.24
C PRO A 179 13.03 22.70 26.78
N ILE A 180 13.71 23.39 27.69
CA ILE A 180 14.53 24.58 27.34
C ILE A 180 15.75 24.15 26.51
N ARG A 181 16.50 23.16 26.99
CA ARG A 181 17.71 22.69 26.33
C ARG A 181 17.38 22.03 24.99
N TYR A 182 16.29 21.26 24.96
CA TYR A 182 15.78 20.66 23.73
C TYR A 182 15.42 21.72 22.69
N LYS A 183 14.62 22.73 23.05
CA LYS A 183 14.24 23.82 22.12
C LYS A 183 15.43 24.61 21.58
N VAL A 184 16.42 24.91 22.43
CA VAL A 184 17.66 25.57 21.97
C VAL A 184 18.40 24.69 20.97
N TYR A 185 18.51 23.39 21.25
CA TYR A 185 19.14 22.45 20.34
C TYR A 185 18.39 22.33 19.01
N THR A 186 17.08 22.07 19.03
CA THR A 186 16.29 21.87 17.80
C THR A 186 16.24 23.11 16.93
N PHE A 187 16.10 24.30 17.54
CA PHE A 187 16.14 25.58 16.83
C PHE A 187 17.46 25.78 16.08
N ASN A 188 18.60 25.39 16.67
CA ASN A 188 19.92 25.53 16.04
C ASN A 188 20.32 24.33 15.17
N SER A 189 19.50 23.28 15.10
CA SER A 189 19.84 22.06 14.37
C SER A 189 19.77 22.22 12.86
N GLY A 190 18.91 23.12 12.36
CA GLY A 190 18.52 23.22 10.94
C GLY A 190 17.35 22.31 10.54
N ARG A 191 16.84 21.46 11.45
CA ARG A 191 15.69 20.58 11.18
C ARG A 191 14.43 21.37 10.84
N TYR A 192 14.08 22.37 11.64
CA TYR A 192 12.86 23.16 11.40
C TYR A 192 12.95 23.97 10.11
N ASP A 193 14.11 24.56 9.80
CA ASP A 193 14.33 25.29 8.54
C ASP A 193 14.15 24.36 7.33
N PHE A 194 14.62 23.12 7.42
CA PHE A 194 14.42 22.12 6.37
C PHE A 194 12.94 21.75 6.22
N ILE A 195 12.25 21.48 7.33
CA ILE A 195 10.84 21.09 7.30
C ILE A 195 10.00 22.23 6.69
N GLU A 196 10.19 23.47 7.16
CA GLU A 196 9.49 24.63 6.62
C GLU A 196 9.77 24.82 5.13
N LYS A 197 11.03 24.69 4.70
CA LYS A 197 11.43 24.86 3.30
C LYS A 197 10.76 23.87 2.35
N TYR A 198 10.68 22.58 2.73
CA TYR A 198 10.22 21.52 1.82
C TYR A 198 8.76 21.14 2.03
N TRP A 199 8.22 21.35 3.22
CA TRP A 199 6.88 20.90 3.60
C TRP A 199 5.98 22.02 4.12
N GLY A 200 6.53 23.18 4.49
CA GLY A 200 5.79 24.27 5.13
C GLY A 200 5.16 23.84 6.46
N ASP A 201 3.98 24.38 6.75
CA ASP A 201 3.21 24.00 7.93
C ASP A 201 2.66 22.57 7.81
N THR A 202 3.17 21.68 8.66
CA THR A 202 2.79 20.26 8.71
C THR A 202 1.78 19.93 9.81
N SER A 203 1.32 20.93 10.58
CA SER A 203 0.42 20.71 11.72
C SER A 203 -0.99 20.27 11.32
N GLY A 204 -1.44 20.63 10.12
CA GLY A 204 -2.76 20.28 9.58
C GLY A 204 -2.82 18.97 8.79
N ILE A 205 -1.74 18.19 8.73
CA ILE A 205 -1.72 16.95 7.94
C ILE A 205 -2.58 15.88 8.62
N ASP A 206 -3.64 15.45 7.94
CA ASP A 206 -4.40 14.28 8.33
C ASP A 206 -3.64 13.00 7.94
N TYR A 207 -2.98 12.37 8.92
CA TYR A 207 -2.25 11.14 8.67
C TYR A 207 -3.15 9.90 8.50
N GLN A 208 -4.45 9.98 8.81
CA GLN A 208 -5.38 8.85 8.63
C GLN A 208 -5.65 8.53 7.16
N GLN A 209 -5.44 9.50 6.27
CA GLN A 209 -5.57 9.30 4.81
C GLN A 209 -4.56 8.29 4.25
N TYR A 210 -3.44 8.07 4.95
CA TYR A 210 -2.42 7.12 4.57
C TYR A 210 -2.72 5.77 5.21
N THR A 211 -3.21 4.82 4.42
CA THR A 211 -3.50 3.46 4.89
C THR A 211 -2.47 2.48 4.36
N ASN A 212 -2.37 1.28 4.94
CA ASN A 212 -1.46 0.27 4.42
C ASN A 212 -1.84 -0.18 2.98
N GLN A 213 -3.10 0.03 2.56
CA GLN A 213 -3.59 -0.22 1.21
C GLN A 213 -3.46 1.00 0.28
N ASN A 214 -3.28 2.21 0.83
CA ASN A 214 -3.00 3.43 0.09
C ASN A 214 -1.87 4.23 0.75
N PRO A 215 -0.60 3.74 0.67
CA PRO A 215 0.48 4.33 1.46
C PRO A 215 0.84 5.77 1.09
N ASN A 216 0.48 6.20 -0.12
CA ASN A 216 0.81 7.51 -0.66
C ASN A 216 -0.37 8.50 -0.58
N GLY A 217 -1.53 8.07 -0.07
CA GLY A 217 -2.72 8.93 0.05
C GLY A 217 -3.24 9.42 -1.31
N VAL A 218 -2.90 8.71 -2.40
CA VAL A 218 -3.38 9.06 -3.74
C VAL A 218 -4.82 8.61 -3.82
N ASN A 219 -5.75 9.51 -4.16
CA ASN A 219 -7.13 9.11 -4.39
C ASN A 219 -7.15 8.06 -5.50
N GLN A 220 -7.80 6.92 -5.25
CA GLN A 220 -7.89 5.86 -6.26
C GLN A 220 -8.56 6.35 -7.55
N SER A 221 -9.38 7.40 -7.50
CA SER A 221 -9.89 8.07 -8.70
C SER A 221 -8.79 8.68 -9.56
N ASP A 222 -7.75 9.23 -8.94
CA ASP A 222 -6.67 9.94 -9.63
C ASP A 222 -5.60 8.97 -10.14
N ALA A 223 -5.31 7.91 -9.38
CA ALA A 223 -4.48 6.79 -9.83
C ALA A 223 -5.16 5.99 -10.94
N ALA A 224 -6.47 5.74 -10.81
CA ALA A 224 -7.26 5.14 -11.87
C ALA A 224 -7.28 6.05 -13.08
N GLN A 225 -7.61 7.33 -12.96
CA GLN A 225 -7.56 8.24 -14.10
C GLN A 225 -6.17 8.34 -14.74
N ALA A 226 -5.09 8.24 -13.96
CA ALA A 226 -3.72 8.31 -14.48
C ALA A 226 -3.34 7.13 -15.39
N ARG A 227 -3.69 5.87 -15.04
CA ARG A 227 -3.45 4.70 -15.94
C ARG A 227 -4.21 4.78 -17.25
N TRP A 228 -5.29 5.55 -17.26
CA TRP A 228 -6.15 5.72 -18.41
C TRP A 228 -5.89 7.02 -19.18
N ARG A 229 -4.91 7.84 -18.77
CA ARG A 229 -4.47 9.04 -19.51
C ARG A 229 -3.79 8.59 -20.80
N GLY A 230 -4.53 8.59 -21.90
CA GLY A 230 -4.00 8.26 -23.24
C GLY A 230 -4.98 7.52 -24.13
N TYR A 231 -6.01 6.90 -23.56
CA TYR A 231 -7.06 6.24 -24.33
C TYR A 231 -8.21 7.21 -24.62
N THR A 232 -8.57 7.34 -25.90
CA THR A 232 -9.68 8.18 -26.35
C THR A 232 -10.59 7.36 -27.25
N LYS A 233 -11.90 7.48 -27.08
CA LYS A 233 -12.85 6.95 -28.05
C LYS A 233 -12.69 7.76 -29.36
N PRO A 234 -12.39 7.12 -30.50
CA PRO A 234 -12.42 7.80 -31.79
C PRO A 234 -13.82 8.38 -32.08
N SER A 235 -13.93 9.44 -32.88
CA SER A 235 -15.24 9.97 -33.28
C SER A 235 -16.04 8.96 -34.10
N ASP A 236 -17.37 9.04 -34.07
CA ASP A 236 -18.27 8.10 -34.79
C ASP A 236 -17.92 7.97 -36.30
N GLU A 237 -17.47 9.04 -36.93
CA GLU A 237 -16.99 9.05 -38.32
C GLU A 237 -15.73 8.18 -38.52
N VAL A 238 -14.81 8.21 -37.55
CA VAL A 238 -13.60 7.36 -37.55
C VAL A 238 -13.96 5.91 -37.24
N LEU A 239 -14.97 5.68 -36.40
CA LEU A 239 -15.47 4.34 -36.08
C LEU A 239 -16.05 3.65 -37.33
N GLN A 240 -16.90 4.34 -38.08
CA GLN A 240 -17.52 3.80 -39.31
C GLN A 240 -16.51 3.47 -40.42
N GLN A 241 -15.35 4.15 -40.46
CA GLN A 241 -14.33 3.91 -41.47
C GLN A 241 -13.32 2.82 -41.09
N LYS A 242 -13.11 2.60 -39.78
CA LYS A 242 -12.09 1.67 -39.28
C LYS A 242 -12.64 0.29 -38.95
N LEU A 243 -13.91 0.20 -38.54
CA LEU A 243 -14.52 -1.04 -38.13
C LEU A 243 -15.05 -1.83 -39.33
N THR A 244 -14.90 -3.15 -39.26
CA THR A 244 -15.71 -4.06 -40.08
C THR A 244 -17.16 -4.05 -39.59
N ASP A 245 -18.09 -4.46 -40.46
CA ASP A 245 -19.53 -4.48 -40.16
C ASP A 245 -19.83 -5.17 -38.82
N ILE A 246 -19.25 -6.35 -38.57
CA ILE A 246 -19.45 -7.09 -37.32
C ILE A 246 -18.88 -6.39 -36.09
N GLN A 247 -17.75 -5.67 -36.22
CA GLN A 247 -17.18 -4.93 -35.10
C GLN A 247 -18.02 -3.70 -34.77
N TYR A 248 -18.61 -3.05 -35.78
CA TYR A 248 -19.55 -1.95 -35.56
C TYR A 248 -20.83 -2.44 -34.90
N GLU A 249 -21.44 -3.50 -35.43
CA GLU A 249 -22.65 -4.13 -34.88
C GLU A 249 -22.45 -4.53 -33.41
N VAL A 250 -21.35 -5.23 -33.11
CA VAL A 250 -21.04 -5.64 -31.73
C VAL A 250 -20.80 -4.43 -30.83
N THR A 251 -19.91 -3.51 -31.21
CA THR A 251 -19.43 -2.49 -30.26
C THR A 251 -20.39 -1.31 -30.08
N GLN A 252 -21.17 -0.95 -31.11
CA GLN A 252 -22.02 0.23 -31.11
C GLN A 252 -23.53 -0.10 -31.08
N GLU A 253 -23.94 -1.29 -31.53
CA GLU A 253 -25.35 -1.70 -31.58
C GLU A 253 -25.67 -2.82 -30.56
N ASP A 254 -24.74 -3.07 -29.63
CA ASP A 254 -24.83 -4.10 -28.59
C ASP A 254 -25.10 -5.52 -29.18
N GLY A 255 -24.58 -5.76 -30.40
CA GLY A 255 -24.70 -7.03 -31.13
C GLY A 255 -23.85 -8.16 -30.53
N THR A 256 -23.95 -9.35 -31.12
CA THR A 256 -23.18 -10.53 -30.69
C THR A 256 -22.70 -11.31 -31.90
N GLU A 257 -21.39 -11.57 -31.98
CA GLU A 257 -20.77 -12.32 -33.07
C GLU A 257 -21.13 -13.81 -33.03
N GLU A 258 -20.96 -14.52 -34.15
CA GLU A 258 -21.25 -15.95 -34.22
C GLU A 258 -20.31 -16.79 -33.34
N PRO A 259 -20.83 -17.80 -32.60
CA PRO A 259 -20.01 -18.71 -31.82
C PRO A 259 -19.12 -19.56 -32.72
N PHE A 260 -17.87 -19.79 -32.31
CA PHE A 260 -16.84 -20.58 -33.01
C PHE A 260 -16.41 -20.03 -34.39
N ASN A 261 -17.00 -18.93 -34.85
CA ASN A 261 -16.66 -18.25 -36.09
C ASN A 261 -16.15 -16.83 -35.79
N ASN A 262 -15.13 -16.74 -34.95
CA ASN A 262 -14.54 -15.48 -34.53
C ASN A 262 -13.02 -15.63 -34.29
N ALA A 263 -12.33 -14.50 -34.11
CA ALA A 263 -10.87 -14.48 -34.14
C ALA A 263 -10.20 -15.09 -32.90
N TYR A 264 -10.84 -15.04 -31.72
CA TYR A 264 -10.16 -15.30 -30.45
C TYR A 264 -10.77 -16.41 -29.59
N TRP A 265 -11.83 -17.10 -30.04
CA TRP A 265 -12.41 -18.21 -29.26
C TRP A 265 -11.35 -19.27 -28.90
N ASP A 266 -10.45 -19.62 -29.83
CA ASP A 266 -9.40 -20.64 -29.63
C ASP A 266 -7.98 -20.08 -29.42
N ASN A 267 -7.79 -18.76 -29.40
CA ASN A 267 -6.46 -18.16 -29.17
C ASN A 267 -5.90 -18.56 -27.79
N LYS A 268 -4.63 -18.98 -27.77
CA LYS A 268 -3.87 -19.40 -26.58
C LYS A 268 -2.51 -18.72 -26.44
N ARG A 269 -2.21 -17.76 -27.32
CA ARG A 269 -0.93 -17.05 -27.28
C ARG A 269 -0.85 -16.18 -26.03
N PRO A 270 0.33 -16.05 -25.39
CA PRO A 270 0.53 -15.12 -24.29
C PRO A 270 0.42 -13.68 -24.81
N GLY A 271 -0.36 -12.86 -24.11
CA GLY A 271 -0.62 -11.46 -24.44
C GLY A 271 -1.80 -10.89 -23.67
N ILE A 272 -2.23 -9.69 -24.06
CA ILE A 272 -3.40 -9.02 -23.52
C ILE A 272 -4.45 -8.79 -24.61
N TYR A 273 -5.69 -8.59 -24.19
CA TYR A 273 -6.81 -8.19 -25.03
C TYR A 273 -7.20 -6.76 -24.66
N VAL A 274 -7.17 -5.87 -25.64
CA VAL A 274 -7.50 -4.46 -25.51
C VAL A 274 -8.81 -4.14 -26.23
N ASP A 275 -9.49 -3.06 -25.86
CA ASP A 275 -10.63 -2.54 -26.62
C ASP A 275 -10.14 -2.14 -28.03
N ILE A 276 -10.81 -2.64 -29.06
CA ILE A 276 -10.41 -2.43 -30.46
C ILE A 276 -10.43 -0.96 -30.91
N LEU A 277 -11.16 -0.10 -30.19
CA LEU A 277 -11.35 1.32 -30.52
C LEU A 277 -10.49 2.23 -29.66
N SER A 278 -10.56 2.07 -28.34
CA SER A 278 -9.83 2.94 -27.41
C SER A 278 -8.40 2.46 -27.17
N GLY A 279 -8.11 1.17 -27.40
CA GLY A 279 -6.83 0.54 -27.08
C GLY A 279 -6.62 0.29 -25.59
N GLU A 280 -7.65 0.51 -24.75
CA GLU A 280 -7.56 0.31 -23.30
C GLU A 280 -7.45 -1.19 -22.96
N PRO A 281 -6.53 -1.63 -22.08
CA PRO A 281 -6.41 -3.04 -21.70
C PRO A 281 -7.61 -3.55 -20.91
N LEU A 282 -8.17 -4.68 -21.34
CA LEU A 282 -9.39 -5.26 -20.77
C LEU A 282 -9.13 -6.61 -20.09
N PHE A 283 -8.43 -7.53 -20.75
CA PHE A 283 -8.24 -8.90 -20.26
C PHE A 283 -6.81 -9.40 -20.49
N SER A 284 -6.34 -10.28 -19.60
CA SER A 284 -5.09 -11.02 -19.79
C SER A 284 -5.35 -12.41 -20.37
N SER A 285 -4.41 -12.91 -21.16
CA SER A 285 -4.40 -14.32 -21.59
C SER A 285 -4.27 -15.32 -20.44
N THR A 286 -3.73 -14.93 -19.28
CA THR A 286 -3.62 -15.77 -18.08
C THR A 286 -4.99 -16.15 -17.51
N ASP A 287 -5.96 -15.25 -17.64
CA ASP A 287 -7.34 -15.45 -17.15
C ASP A 287 -8.25 -16.06 -18.22
N LYS A 288 -7.75 -16.27 -19.45
CA LYS A 288 -8.51 -16.89 -20.53
C LYS A 288 -8.58 -18.40 -20.35
N TYR A 289 -9.77 -18.97 -20.51
CA TYR A 289 -9.98 -20.42 -20.39
C TYR A 289 -10.92 -20.97 -21.46
N LYS A 290 -10.94 -22.30 -21.61
CA LYS A 290 -11.81 -23.00 -22.55
C LYS A 290 -13.19 -23.23 -21.93
N SER A 291 -14.13 -22.32 -22.18
CA SER A 291 -15.51 -22.42 -21.71
C SER A 291 -16.39 -23.38 -22.51
N GLY A 292 -16.08 -23.57 -23.80
CA GLY A 292 -16.91 -24.35 -24.72
C GLY A 292 -18.13 -23.61 -25.29
N THR A 293 -18.25 -22.29 -25.05
CA THR A 293 -19.40 -21.50 -25.52
C THR A 293 -19.26 -21.00 -26.95
N GLY A 294 -18.04 -20.95 -27.47
CA GLY A 294 -17.74 -20.45 -28.81
C GLY A 294 -17.24 -19.00 -28.85
N TRP A 295 -17.11 -18.34 -27.70
CA TRP A 295 -16.55 -16.98 -27.57
C TRP A 295 -15.34 -16.99 -26.62
N PRO A 296 -14.37 -16.06 -26.77
CA PRO A 296 -13.30 -15.92 -25.80
C PRO A 296 -13.89 -15.66 -24.40
N SER A 297 -13.45 -16.48 -23.44
CA SER A 297 -13.99 -16.47 -22.07
C SER A 297 -12.86 -16.29 -21.06
N PHE A 298 -13.08 -15.40 -20.10
CA PHE A 298 -12.12 -15.05 -19.05
C PHE A 298 -12.72 -15.22 -17.66
N THR A 299 -11.88 -15.45 -16.65
CA THR A 299 -12.31 -15.56 -15.25
C THR A 299 -12.43 -14.20 -14.54
N GLN A 300 -11.68 -13.21 -15.02
CA GLN A 300 -11.66 -11.84 -14.50
C GLN A 300 -11.08 -10.85 -15.54
N PRO A 301 -11.36 -9.53 -15.41
CA PRO A 301 -10.67 -8.49 -16.17
C PRO A 301 -9.21 -8.31 -15.71
N ILE A 302 -8.38 -7.67 -16.53
CA ILE A 302 -6.94 -7.46 -16.24
C ILE A 302 -6.71 -6.63 -14.97
N THR A 303 -7.60 -5.68 -14.67
CA THR A 303 -7.71 -5.01 -13.37
C THR A 303 -9.18 -4.88 -12.99
N SER A 304 -9.50 -4.81 -11.70
CA SER A 304 -10.87 -4.78 -11.19
C SER A 304 -11.74 -3.61 -11.70
N ASP A 305 -11.14 -2.61 -12.33
CA ASP A 305 -11.80 -1.42 -12.84
C ASP A 305 -11.68 -1.26 -14.37
N ALA A 306 -11.14 -2.26 -15.07
CA ALA A 306 -10.92 -2.22 -16.53
C ALA A 306 -12.22 -2.26 -17.35
N VAL A 307 -13.30 -2.76 -16.75
CA VAL A 307 -14.61 -2.86 -17.39
C VAL A 307 -15.70 -2.21 -16.54
N VAL A 308 -16.81 -1.87 -17.17
CA VAL A 308 -18.03 -1.38 -16.54
C VAL A 308 -19.11 -2.44 -16.67
N GLU A 309 -19.70 -2.80 -15.54
CA GLU A 309 -20.85 -3.69 -15.48
C GLU A 309 -22.15 -2.87 -15.56
N LYS A 310 -23.06 -3.27 -16.45
CA LYS A 310 -24.38 -2.63 -16.62
C LYS A 310 -25.45 -3.71 -16.65
N GLU A 311 -26.57 -3.46 -15.96
CA GLU A 311 -27.71 -4.36 -16.04
C GLU A 311 -28.34 -4.30 -17.44
N ASP A 312 -28.38 -5.45 -18.11
CA ASP A 312 -29.06 -5.66 -19.39
C ASP A 312 -30.32 -6.49 -19.16
N ASN A 313 -31.47 -5.84 -19.34
CA ASN A 313 -32.80 -6.44 -19.17
C ASN A 313 -33.43 -6.88 -20.50
N SER A 314 -32.62 -7.09 -21.53
CA SER A 314 -33.08 -7.55 -22.83
C SER A 314 -33.51 -9.03 -22.79
N TRP A 315 -34.59 -9.38 -23.50
CA TRP A 315 -35.06 -10.76 -23.71
C TRP A 315 -35.43 -11.59 -22.45
N PHE A 316 -36.27 -11.05 -21.56
CA PHE A 316 -36.92 -11.78 -20.42
C PHE A 316 -35.97 -12.39 -19.36
N TYR A 317 -34.66 -12.17 -19.45
CA TYR A 317 -33.66 -12.57 -18.45
C TYR A 317 -32.76 -11.37 -18.15
N THR A 318 -32.39 -11.17 -16.88
CA THR A 318 -31.40 -10.14 -16.50
C THR A 318 -30.00 -10.71 -16.68
N ARG A 319 -29.20 -10.07 -17.54
CA ARG A 319 -27.76 -10.36 -17.72
C ARG A 319 -26.96 -9.14 -17.30
N THR A 320 -25.70 -9.35 -16.93
CA THR A 320 -24.77 -8.25 -16.66
C THR A 320 -23.93 -8.01 -17.92
N GLU A 321 -24.22 -6.92 -18.61
CA GLU A 321 -23.45 -6.43 -19.75
C GLU A 321 -22.09 -5.92 -19.28
N ILE A 322 -21.06 -6.21 -20.07
CA ILE A 322 -19.69 -5.72 -19.90
C ILE A 322 -19.38 -4.73 -21.01
N ARG A 323 -19.07 -3.49 -20.61
CA ARG A 323 -18.64 -2.41 -21.51
C ARG A 323 -17.23 -1.95 -21.17
N SER A 324 -16.52 -1.44 -22.17
CA SER A 324 -15.23 -0.78 -21.94
C SER A 324 -15.43 0.54 -21.18
N ARG A 325 -14.48 0.90 -20.32
CA ARG A 325 -14.65 2.03 -19.42
C ARG A 325 -14.59 3.37 -20.16
N TYR A 326 -13.67 3.53 -21.10
CA TYR A 326 -13.48 4.78 -21.84
C TYR A 326 -14.23 4.80 -23.17
N GLY A 327 -14.22 3.68 -23.89
CA GLY A 327 -14.97 3.55 -25.13
C GLY A 327 -16.49 3.51 -24.93
N ASN A 328 -16.95 3.10 -23.74
CA ASN A 328 -18.34 2.69 -23.48
C ASN A 328 -18.85 1.73 -24.57
N ASN A 329 -17.95 0.91 -25.12
CA ASN A 329 -18.26 -0.02 -26.19
C ASN A 329 -18.80 -1.30 -25.58
N HIS A 330 -19.82 -1.88 -26.21
CA HIS A 330 -20.27 -3.21 -25.82
C HIS A 330 -19.17 -4.22 -26.12
N ILE A 331 -18.81 -5.03 -25.12
CA ILE A 331 -17.82 -6.10 -25.25
C ILE A 331 -18.50 -7.46 -25.18
N GLY A 332 -19.39 -7.66 -24.21
CA GLY A 332 -20.11 -8.92 -24.01
C GLY A 332 -20.85 -8.97 -22.69
N HIS A 333 -20.88 -10.13 -22.05
CA HIS A 333 -21.61 -10.34 -20.78
C HIS A 333 -20.80 -11.17 -19.79
N VAL A 334 -21.08 -10.97 -18.49
CA VAL A 334 -20.56 -11.81 -17.40
C VAL A 334 -21.65 -12.71 -16.84
N PHE A 335 -21.28 -13.95 -16.55
CA PHE A 335 -22.15 -15.00 -16.01
C PHE A 335 -21.51 -15.62 -14.74
N SER A 336 -22.34 -16.18 -13.86
CA SER A 336 -21.90 -16.86 -12.62
C SER A 336 -21.71 -18.38 -12.78
N ASP A 337 -21.47 -18.84 -14.00
CA ASP A 337 -21.23 -20.25 -14.37
C ASP A 337 -19.77 -20.52 -14.75
N GLY A 338 -18.84 -19.68 -14.26
CA GLY A 338 -17.41 -19.81 -14.50
C GLY A 338 -16.71 -20.77 -13.54
N PRO A 339 -15.42 -21.05 -13.78
CA PRO A 339 -14.61 -21.87 -12.89
C PRO A 339 -14.25 -21.10 -11.60
N GLU A 340 -13.96 -21.87 -10.55
CA GLU A 340 -13.32 -21.36 -9.33
C GLU A 340 -11.94 -20.76 -9.67
N PRO A 341 -11.45 -19.74 -8.93
CA PRO A 341 -11.98 -19.24 -7.65
C PRO A 341 -13.00 -18.10 -7.75
N THR A 342 -13.19 -17.50 -8.93
CA THR A 342 -14.12 -16.37 -9.08
C THR A 342 -15.56 -16.84 -9.26
N GLY A 343 -15.75 -18.01 -9.88
CA GLY A 343 -17.06 -18.49 -10.31
C GLY A 343 -17.65 -17.67 -11.47
N LEU A 344 -16.87 -16.74 -12.04
CA LEU A 344 -17.32 -15.82 -13.07
C LEU A 344 -16.82 -16.22 -14.46
N ARG A 345 -17.66 -16.01 -15.45
CA ARG A 345 -17.36 -16.19 -16.88
C ARG A 345 -17.64 -14.89 -17.62
N TYR A 346 -16.58 -14.17 -17.94
CA TYR A 346 -16.60 -13.02 -18.83
C TYR A 346 -16.58 -13.54 -20.28
N CYS A 347 -17.74 -13.62 -20.93
CA CYS A 347 -17.94 -14.13 -22.28
C CYS A 347 -17.97 -12.98 -23.29
N MET A 348 -16.86 -12.73 -23.96
CA MET A 348 -16.61 -11.50 -24.72
C MET A 348 -16.68 -11.75 -26.23
N ASN A 349 -17.07 -10.74 -27.01
CA ASN A 349 -16.97 -10.80 -28.46
C ASN A 349 -15.53 -10.50 -28.91
N SER A 350 -14.96 -11.33 -29.78
CA SER A 350 -13.66 -11.08 -30.42
C SER A 350 -13.70 -9.80 -31.26
N ALA A 351 -14.83 -9.49 -31.89
CA ALA A 351 -15.05 -8.28 -32.66
C ALA A 351 -14.92 -6.99 -31.82
N ALA A 352 -15.04 -7.06 -30.49
CA ALA A 352 -14.80 -5.92 -29.60
C ALA A 352 -13.35 -5.80 -29.12
N LEU A 353 -12.49 -6.78 -29.44
CA LEU A 353 -11.16 -6.92 -28.87
C LEU A 353 -10.07 -6.83 -29.95
N GLU A 354 -8.91 -6.31 -29.58
CA GLU A 354 -7.66 -6.54 -30.30
C GLU A 354 -6.70 -7.32 -29.38
N PHE A 355 -6.08 -8.38 -29.91
CA PHE A 355 -5.08 -9.15 -29.17
C PHE A 355 -3.67 -8.59 -29.42
N ILE A 356 -2.95 -8.29 -28.33
CA ILE A 356 -1.57 -7.81 -28.33
C ILE A 356 -0.65 -8.92 -27.83
N PRO A 357 0.15 -9.56 -28.70
CA PRO A 357 1.11 -10.59 -28.31
C PRO A 357 2.15 -10.07 -27.30
N LEU A 358 2.58 -10.92 -26.36
CA LEU A 358 3.54 -10.57 -25.30
C LEU A 358 4.83 -9.95 -25.84
N ASP A 359 5.34 -10.47 -26.97
CA ASP A 359 6.55 -9.99 -27.64
C ASP A 359 6.39 -8.62 -28.32
N GLU A 360 5.16 -8.15 -28.55
CA GLU A 360 4.85 -6.84 -29.11
C GLU A 360 4.42 -5.81 -28.04
N MET A 361 4.06 -6.26 -26.82
CA MET A 361 3.49 -5.39 -25.78
C MET A 361 4.36 -4.18 -25.46
N GLN A 362 5.69 -4.36 -25.33
CA GLN A 362 6.59 -3.26 -25.01
C GLN A 362 6.62 -2.21 -26.12
N GLU A 363 6.74 -2.63 -27.38
CA GLU A 363 6.80 -1.74 -28.55
C GLU A 363 5.49 -1.01 -28.76
N ARG A 364 4.37 -1.68 -28.50
CA ARG A 364 3.02 -1.11 -28.64
C ARG A 364 2.56 -0.26 -27.45
N GLY A 365 3.44 0.00 -26.47
CA GLY A 365 3.16 0.91 -25.35
C GLY A 365 2.45 0.26 -24.16
N TYR A 366 2.39 -1.07 -24.10
CA TYR A 366 1.76 -1.85 -23.04
C TYR A 366 2.78 -2.47 -22.06
N GLY A 367 3.97 -1.88 -21.94
CA GLY A 367 5.06 -2.39 -21.10
C GLY A 367 4.68 -2.57 -19.62
N GLU A 368 3.84 -1.68 -19.08
CA GLU A 368 3.35 -1.76 -17.70
C GLU A 368 2.44 -2.99 -17.45
N TYR A 369 1.90 -3.60 -18.51
CA TYR A 369 0.99 -4.73 -18.43
C TYR A 369 1.67 -6.10 -18.61
N ILE A 370 2.97 -6.14 -18.89
CA ILE A 370 3.74 -7.38 -19.13
C ILE A 370 3.64 -8.34 -17.93
N ASN A 371 3.62 -7.80 -16.70
CA ASN A 371 3.52 -8.60 -15.47
C ASN A 371 2.18 -9.34 -15.34
N TYR A 372 1.10 -8.87 -15.98
CA TYR A 372 -0.20 -9.55 -15.98
C TYR A 372 -0.24 -10.77 -16.89
N VAL A 373 0.75 -10.94 -17.77
CA VAL A 373 0.87 -12.06 -18.71
C VAL A 373 1.98 -13.04 -18.27
N SER A 374 3.00 -12.54 -17.58
CA SER A 374 4.20 -13.29 -17.19
C SER A 374 4.18 -13.80 -15.74
N ALA A 375 3.17 -13.43 -14.94
CA ALA A 375 2.93 -14.01 -13.62
C ALA A 375 2.36 -15.43 -13.76
N ASP A 376 3.26 -16.38 -14.02
CA ASP A 376 3.18 -17.85 -13.76
C ASP A 376 3.95 -18.65 -14.82
N GLN A 377 5.27 -18.46 -14.87
CA GLN A 377 6.21 -19.52 -15.25
C GLN A 377 7.03 -19.96 -14.04
#